data_AF-A0AA37QB96-F1
#
_entry.id   AF-A0AA37QB96-F1
#
_cell.length_a   1.000
_cell.length_b   1.000
_cell.length_c   1.000
_cell.angle_alpha   90.00
_cell.angle_beta   90.00
_cell.angle_gamma   90.00
#
_symmetry.space_group_name_H-M   'P 1'
#
loop_
_entity.id
_entity.type
_entity.pdbx_description
1 polymer ?
#
loop_
_entity_poly.entity_id
_entity_poly.type
_entity_poly.pdbx_seq_one_letter_code
_entity_poly.pdbx_strand_id
1 'polypeptide(L)' 'MTSEVVARRPLRRGEDVESSTGGGVRYQLSSRVAADAGAGYRLTGSEGGWFATFGAAVVVRRL' A
#
# COMPACT_ATOMS: atom_id res chain seq x y z
N MET A 1 10.24 -8.74 0.42
CA MET A 1 8.99 -8.85 1.21
C MET A 1 9.09 -7.83 2.33
N THR A 2 8.00 -7.11 2.59
CA THR A 2 7.91 -6.08 3.63
C THR A 2 6.66 -6.31 4.47
N SER A 3 6.71 -5.88 5.73
CA SER A 3 5.55 -5.76 6.62
C SER A 3 5.59 -4.38 7.28
N GLU A 4 4.45 -3.74 7.40
CA GLU A 4 4.33 -2.39 7.92
C GLU A 4 3.02 -2.16 8.68
N VAL A 5 3.09 -1.25 9.65
CA VAL A 5 1.93 -0.70 10.36
C VAL A 5 1.91 0.79 10.08
N VAL A 6 0.80 1.28 9.53
CA VAL A 6 0.65 2.67 9.10
C VAL A 6 -0.52 3.30 9.84
N ALA A 7 -0.28 4.46 10.45
CA ALA A 7 -1.33 5.29 11.02
C ALA A 7 -1.51 6.54 10.14
N ARG A 8 -2.69 6.70 9.55
CA ARG A 8 -3.08 7.86 8.76
C ARG A 8 -3.81 8.85 9.67
N ARG A 9 -3.19 10.03 9.84
CA ARG A 9 -3.82 11.16 10.53
C ARG A 9 -4.75 11.91 9.57
N PRO A 10 -6.03 12.10 9.92
CA PRO A 10 -6.94 12.89 9.10
C PRO A 10 -6.55 14.37 9.05
N LEU A 11 -6.82 15.02 7.92
CA LEU A 11 -6.58 16.46 7.74
C LEU A 11 -7.71 17.32 8.35
N ARG A 12 -8.92 16.75 8.49
CA ARG A 12 -10.07 17.43 9.11
C ARG A 12 -10.08 17.22 10.61
N ARG A 13 -10.45 18.28 11.34
CA ARG A 13 -10.56 18.25 12.81
C ARG A 13 -11.79 17.44 13.22
N GLY A 14 -11.60 16.44 14.09
CA GLY A 14 -12.69 15.61 14.63
C GLY A 14 -12.86 14.24 13.96
N GLU A 15 -12.04 13.91 12.96
CA GLU A 15 -11.97 12.55 12.40
C GLU A 15 -10.98 11.69 13.20
N ASP A 16 -11.32 10.41 13.39
CA ASP A 16 -10.50 9.45 14.11
C ASP A 16 -9.27 9.01 13.29
N VAL A 17 -8.18 8.66 13.99
CA VAL A 17 -6.98 8.12 13.35
C VAL A 17 -7.29 6.76 12.73
N GLU A 18 -7.06 6.64 11.43
CA GLU A 18 -7.18 5.39 10.67
C GLU A 18 -5.84 4.64 10.77
N SER A 19 -5.86 3.39 11.22
CA SER A 19 -4.67 2.55 11.32
C SER A 19 -4.88 1.27 10.51
N SER A 20 -3.81 0.85 9.84
CA SER A 20 -3.81 -0.37 9.04
C SER A 20 -2.50 -1.13 9.24
N THR A 21 -2.58 -2.45 9.07
CA THR A 21 -1.42 -3.33 9.01
C THR A 21 -1.44 -4.04 7.67
N GLY A 22 -0.27 -4.26 7.08
CA GLY A 22 -0.18 -4.92 5.79
C GLY A 22 1.22 -5.40 5.48
N GLY A 23 1.31 -6.19 4.43
CA GLY A 23 2.57 -6.65 3.89
C GLY A 23 2.49 -6.82 2.39
N GLY A 24 3.66 -6.83 1.76
CA GLY A 24 3.75 -6.90 0.32
C GLY A 24 5.05 -7.49 -0.20
N VAL A 25 5.00 -7.80 -1.48
CA VAL A 25 6.16 -8.23 -2.26
C VAL A 25 6.27 -7.34 -3.49
N ARG A 26 7.51 -7.02 -3.83
CA ARG A 26 7.86 -6.42 -5.11
C ARG A 26 8.81 -7.38 -5.81
N TYR A 27 8.51 -7.68 -7.07
CA TYR A 27 9.29 -8.56 -7.90
C TYR A 27 9.78 -7.81 -9.14
N GLN A 28 11.09 -7.78 -9.32
CA GLN A 28 11.72 -7.17 -10.49
C GLN A 28 11.71 -8.20 -11.63
N LEU A 29 10.82 -8.01 -12.61
CA LEU A 29 10.66 -8.92 -13.76
C LEU A 29 11.79 -8.74 -14.77
N SER A 30 12.30 -7.52 -14.93
CA SER A 30 13.45 -7.19 -15.78
C SER A 30 14.12 -5.91 -15.28
N SER A 31 15.21 -5.45 -15.89
CA SER A 31 15.82 -4.15 -15.55
C SER A 31 14.89 -2.93 -15.77
N ARG A 32 13.76 -3.11 -16.47
CA ARG A 32 12.82 -2.02 -16.79
C ARG A 32 11.44 -2.20 -16.20
N VAL A 33 11.10 -3.38 -15.70
CA VAL A 33 9.75 -3.72 -15.26
C VAL A 33 9.80 -4.33 -13.86
N ALA A 34 8.94 -3.83 -12.98
CA ALA A 34 8.67 -4.42 -11.68
C ALA A 34 7.16 -4.60 -11.50
N ALA A 35 6.77 -5.64 -10.77
CA ALA A 35 5.42 -5.85 -10.29
C ALA A 35 5.41 -5.82 -8.76
N ASP A 36 4.31 -5.37 -8.18
CA ASP A 36 4.08 -5.38 -6.74
C ASP A 36 2.69 -5.92 -6.42
N ALA A 37 2.61 -6.61 -5.30
CA ALA A 37 1.38 -7.16 -4.75
C ALA A 37 1.43 -7.06 -3.22
N GLY A 38 0.31 -6.72 -2.61
CA GLY A 38 0.19 -6.58 -1.16
C GLY A 38 -1.21 -6.84 -0.66
N ALA A 39 -1.31 -7.09 0.64
CA ALA A 39 -2.58 -7.23 1.33
C ALA A 39 -2.45 -6.71 2.77
N GLY A 40 -3.57 -6.30 3.33
CA GLY A 40 -3.62 -5.82 4.70
C GLY A 40 -5.03 -5.73 5.25
N TYR A 41 -5.10 -5.31 6.51
CA TYR A 41 -6.33 -5.12 7.24
C TYR A 41 -6.36 -3.73 7.87
N ARG A 42 -7.49 -3.05 7.74
CA ARG A 42 -7.75 -1.77 8.40
C ARG A 42 -8.25 -2.04 9.83
N LEU A 43 -7.46 -1.62 10.82
CA LEU A 43 -7.68 -1.84 12.24
C LEU A 43 -8.63 -0.80 12.85
N THR A 44 -8.56 0.46 12.39
CA THR A 44 -9.43 1.56 12.86
C THR A 44 -9.92 2.42 11.70
N GLY A 45 -11.03 3.12 11.88
CA GLY A 45 -11.72 3.91 10.87
C GLY A 45 -13.15 3.41 10.60
N SER A 46 -13.95 4.20 9.88
CA SER A 46 -15.38 3.92 9.66
C SER A 46 -15.67 2.67 8.82
N GLU A 47 -14.67 2.11 8.14
CA GLU A 47 -14.79 0.95 7.25
C GLU A 47 -13.65 -0.05 7.48
N GLY A 48 -13.65 -0.73 8.63
CA GLY A 48 -12.74 -1.83 8.90
C GLY A 48 -12.89 -2.97 7.89
N GLY A 49 -11.78 -3.53 7.41
CA GLY A 49 -11.85 -4.54 6.36
C GLY A 49 -10.50 -4.93 5.77
N TRP A 50 -10.53 -6.05 5.04
CA TRP A 50 -9.39 -6.51 4.24
C TRP A 50 -9.26 -5.69 2.97
N PHE A 51 -8.02 -5.43 2.57
CA PHE A 51 -7.69 -4.84 1.28
C PHE A 51 -6.55 -5.59 0.61
N ALA A 52 -6.51 -5.50 -0.72
CA ALA A 52 -5.44 -6.01 -1.55
C ALA A 52 -4.97 -4.91 -2.51
N THR A 53 -3.67 -4.92 -2.83
CA THR A 53 -3.05 -4.02 -3.78
C THR A 53 -2.29 -4.81 -4.83
N PHE A 54 -2.27 -4.28 -6.05
CA PHE A 54 -1.47 -4.79 -7.15
C PHE A 54 -1.01 -3.61 -8.00
N GLY A 55 0.22 -3.67 -8.48
CA GLY A 55 0.82 -2.58 -9.23
C GLY A 55 1.95 -3.05 -10.12
N ALA A 56 2.29 -2.19 -11.07
CA ALA A 56 3.44 -2.38 -11.94
C ALA A 56 4.13 -1.04 -12.19
N ALA A 57 5.45 -1.08 -12.30
CA ALA A 57 6.27 0.06 -12.66
C ALA A 57 7.08 -0.27 -13.92
N VAL A 58 7.07 0.66 -14.88
CA VAL A 58 7.82 0.55 -16.13
C VAL A 58 8.69 1.79 -16.30
N VAL A 59 9.97 1.59 -16.56
CA VAL A 59 10.90 2.67 -16.89
C VAL A 59 10.72 3.05 -18.37
N VAL A 60 10.22 4.26 -18.60
CA VAL A 60 10.13 4.85 -19.94
C VAL A 60 11.28 5.84 -20.10
N ARG A 61 12.16 5.63 -21.09
CA ARG A 61 13.18 6.62 -21.47
C ARG A 61 12.57 7.61 -22.45
N ARG A 62 12.75 8.90 -22.18
CA ARG A 62 12.54 9.96 -23.17
C ARG A 62 13.79 10.03 -24.04
N LEU A 63 13.60 9.97 -25.36
CA LEU A 63 14.62 10.30 -26.37
C LEU A 63 14.70 11.83 -26.52
#